data_AF-A0A0P6YJ05-F1
#
_entry.id   AF-A0A0P6YJ05-F1
#
_cell.length_a   1.000
_cell.length_b   1.000
_cell.length_c   1.000
_cell.angle_alpha   90.00
_cell.angle_beta   90.00
_cell.angle_gamma   90.00
#
_symmetry.space_group_name_H-M   'P 1'
#
loop_
_entity.id
_entity.type
_entity.pdbx_description
1 polymer ?
#
loop_
_entity_poly.entity_id
_entity_poly.type
_entity_poly.pdbx_seq_one_letter_code
_entity_poly.pdbx_strand_id
1 'polypeptide(L)'
;MPDTSLSDPTLEATIGTQAHALATLLQATEIYQAFVQAYQAASHDERVRRLTAQIREHHAAMQRNEGDFLAHSQAQEQLMDEMNALPVMQAYRQREAEVIHLLAEVDAVISQAAGVAFARNARRSGCACGH
;
A
#
# COMPACT_ATOMS: atom_id res chain seq x y z
N MET A 1 2.21 45.15 -12.92
CA MET A 1 2.51 43.70 -12.89
C MET A 1 1.91 43.18 -11.60
N PRO A 2 0.82 42.39 -11.62
CA PRO A 2 0.25 41.86 -10.40
C PRO A 2 1.08 40.67 -9.92
N ASP A 3 1.37 40.73 -8.63
CA ASP A 3 2.16 39.81 -7.82
C ASP A 3 1.41 38.47 -7.71
N THR A 4 1.98 37.40 -8.26
CA THR A 4 1.52 36.02 -8.04
C THR A 4 1.94 35.54 -6.66
N SER A 5 1.27 36.04 -5.62
CA SER A 5 1.30 35.45 -4.28
C SER A 5 -0.10 34.90 -3.98
N LEU A 6 -0.37 33.69 -4.45
CA LEU A 6 -1.68 33.03 -4.44
C LEU A 6 -1.71 31.78 -3.54
N SER A 7 -1.01 31.82 -2.41
CA SER A 7 -1.19 30.84 -1.35
C SER A 7 -1.64 31.59 -0.10
N ASP A 8 -2.96 31.60 0.13
CA ASP A 8 -3.50 32.01 1.43
C ASP A 8 -3.14 30.92 2.45
N PRO A 9 -2.22 31.17 3.40
CA PRO A 9 -1.76 30.16 4.35
C PRO A 9 -2.90 29.62 5.21
N THR A 10 -3.96 30.40 5.38
CA THR A 10 -5.17 30.01 6.13
C THR A 10 -6.00 28.97 5.38
N LEU A 11 -6.05 29.06 4.05
CA LEU A 11 -6.74 28.07 3.21
C LEU A 11 -5.98 26.74 3.17
N GLU A 12 -4.65 26.78 3.01
CA GLU A 12 -3.82 25.58 3.00
C GLU A 12 -3.89 24.83 4.34
N ALA A 13 -3.83 25.54 5.46
CA ALA A 13 -4.01 24.96 6.79
C ALA A 13 -5.40 24.31 6.97
N THR A 14 -6.43 24.94 6.40
CA THR A 14 -7.80 24.40 6.42
C THR A 14 -7.90 23.10 5.61
N ILE A 15 -7.33 23.06 4.40
CA ILE A 15 -7.29 21.84 3.56
C ILE A 15 -6.57 20.72 4.30
N GLY A 16 -5.42 21.00 4.91
CA GLY A 16 -4.68 20.02 5.71
C GLY A 16 -5.48 19.46 6.89
N THR A 17 -6.26 20.31 7.56
CA THR A 17 -7.15 19.91 8.67
C THR A 17 -8.27 19.01 8.17
N GLN A 18 -8.92 19.35 7.05
CA GLN A 18 -10.00 18.55 6.48
C GLN A 18 -9.49 17.21 5.93
N ALA A 19 -8.28 17.16 5.35
CA ALA A 19 -7.65 15.92 4.93
C ALA A 19 -7.37 14.99 6.13
N HIS A 20 -6.92 15.52 7.27
CA HIS A 20 -6.77 14.75 8.50
C HIS A 20 -8.12 14.23 9.04
N ALA A 21 -9.17 15.05 8.98
CA ALA A 21 -10.51 14.63 9.37
C ALA A 21 -11.01 13.47 8.48
N LEU A 22 -10.80 13.56 7.16
CA LEU A 22 -11.11 12.48 6.22
C LEU A 22 -10.30 11.21 6.54
N ALA A 23 -9.00 11.32 6.81
CA ALA A 23 -8.17 10.18 7.18
C ALA A 23 -8.68 9.49 8.45
N THR A 24 -9.05 10.27 9.47
CA THR A 24 -9.66 9.76 10.71
C THR A 24 -10.96 9.01 10.43
N LEU A 25 -11.81 9.55 9.56
CA LEU A 25 -13.07 8.90 9.17
C LEU A 25 -12.81 7.58 8.43
N LEU A 26 -11.85 7.56 7.49
CA LEU A 26 -11.48 6.35 6.77
C LEU A 26 -10.96 5.26 7.72
N GLN A 27 -10.13 5.63 8.69
CA GLN A 27 -9.63 4.71 9.72
C GLN A 27 -10.73 4.13 10.61
N ALA A 28 -11.82 4.89 10.81
CA ALA A 28 -12.97 4.45 11.59
C ALA A 28 -13.91 3.51 10.82
N THR A 29 -13.74 3.35 9.50
CA THR A 29 -14.60 2.44 8.71
C THR A 29 -14.34 0.97 9.05
N GLU A 30 -15.40 0.16 9.01
CA GLU A 30 -15.29 -1.29 9.19
C GLU A 30 -14.38 -1.93 8.14
N ILE A 31 -14.39 -1.42 6.90
CA ILE A 31 -13.53 -1.89 5.80
C ILE A 31 -12.05 -1.72 6.17
N TYR A 32 -11.66 -0.53 6.63
CA TYR A 32 -10.27 -0.27 7.02
C TYR A 32 -9.86 -1.10 8.25
N GLN A 33 -10.73 -1.20 9.26
CA GLN A 33 -10.46 -1.98 10.45
C GLN A 33 -10.30 -3.48 10.13
N ALA A 34 -11.17 -4.03 9.28
CA ALA A 34 -11.08 -5.41 8.82
C ALA A 34 -9.78 -5.68 8.05
N PHE A 35 -9.34 -4.73 7.22
CA PHE A 35 -8.04 -4.80 6.55
C PHE A 35 -6.87 -4.82 7.55
N VAL A 36 -6.85 -3.90 8.53
CA VAL A 36 -5.78 -3.84 9.54
C VAL A 36 -5.72 -5.15 10.34
N GLN A 37 -6.87 -5.69 10.73
CA GLN A 37 -6.95 -6.98 11.44
C GLN A 37 -6.42 -8.14 10.60
N ALA A 38 -6.83 -8.23 9.33
CA ALA A 38 -6.37 -9.28 8.43
C ALA A 38 -4.86 -9.18 8.14
N TYR A 39 -4.34 -7.96 8.00
CA TYR A 39 -2.91 -7.69 7.87
C TYR A 39 -2.14 -8.15 9.12
N GLN A 40 -2.63 -7.80 10.31
CA GLN A 40 -2.02 -8.23 11.58
C GLN A 40 -2.07 -9.75 11.77
N ALA A 41 -3.15 -10.41 11.35
CA ALA A 41 -3.25 -11.85 11.40
C ALA A 41 -2.22 -12.51 10.47
N ALA A 42 -2.10 -12.03 9.24
CA ALA A 42 -1.12 -12.54 8.27
C ALA A 42 0.33 -12.29 8.72
N SER A 43 0.65 -11.12 9.28
CA SER A 43 2.01 -10.78 9.71
C SER A 43 2.48 -11.57 10.94
N HIS A 44 1.54 -11.97 11.82
CA HIS A 44 1.82 -12.81 12.98
C HIS A 44 1.65 -14.30 12.71
N ASP A 45 1.24 -14.73 11.51
CA ASP A 45 1.13 -16.16 11.19
C ASP A 45 2.52 -16.79 11.01
N GLU A 46 2.79 -17.89 11.73
CA GLU A 46 4.08 -18.57 11.71
C GLU A 46 4.39 -19.22 10.35
N ARG A 47 3.38 -19.68 9.60
CA ARG A 47 3.59 -20.27 8.28
C ARG A 47 3.94 -19.18 7.27
N VAL A 48 3.24 -18.05 7.31
CA VAL A 48 3.57 -16.88 6.47
C VAL A 48 4.99 -16.40 6.72
N ARG A 49 5.40 -16.28 8.00
CA ARG A 49 6.76 -15.87 8.37
C ARG A 49 7.82 -16.84 7.84
N ARG A 50 7.59 -18.14 7.98
CA ARG A 50 8.49 -19.20 7.48
C ARG A 50 8.63 -19.21 5.96
N LEU A 51 7.52 -19.10 5.23
CA LEU A 51 7.52 -19.06 3.77
C LEU A 51 8.21 -17.79 3.26
N THR A 52 7.94 -16.64 3.90
CA THR A 52 8.61 -15.37 3.58
C THR A 52 10.13 -15.46 3.80
N ALA A 53 10.58 -16.12 4.86
CA ALA A 53 12.00 -16.34 5.11
C ALA A 53 12.66 -17.18 4.01
N GLN A 54 12.04 -18.29 3.61
CA GLN A 54 12.54 -19.16 2.53
C GLN A 54 12.56 -18.43 1.17
N ILE A 55 11.51 -17.68 0.84
CA ILE A 55 11.47 -16.85 -0.38
C ILE A 55 12.64 -15.87 -0.42
N ARG A 56 12.93 -15.20 0.70
CA ARG A 56 14.07 -14.28 0.81
C ARG A 56 15.41 -14.99 0.66
N GLU A 57 15.54 -16.20 1.19
CA GLU A 57 16.74 -17.01 1.06
C GLU A 57 17.01 -17.39 -0.40
N HIS A 58 16.00 -17.90 -1.12
CA HIS A 58 16.13 -18.21 -2.56
C HIS A 58 16.46 -16.98 -3.39
N HIS A 59 15.79 -15.85 -3.11
CA HIS A 59 16.09 -14.59 -3.78
C HIS A 59 17.53 -14.12 -3.52
N ALA A 60 18.01 -14.23 -2.28
CA ALA A 60 19.36 -13.85 -1.92
C ALA A 60 20.42 -14.77 -2.54
N ALA A 61 20.16 -16.08 -2.64
CA ALA A 61 21.02 -17.03 -3.35
C ALA A 61 21.15 -16.67 -4.84
N MET A 62 20.03 -16.36 -5.51
CA MET A 62 20.05 -15.91 -6.91
C MET A 62 20.86 -14.61 -7.09
N GLN A 63 20.72 -13.63 -6.18
CA GLN A 63 21.52 -12.40 -6.25
C GLN A 63 23.02 -12.62 -6.08
N ARG A 64 23.41 -13.64 -5.32
CA ARG A 64 24.81 -14.03 -5.13
C ARG A 64 25.33 -15.00 -6.19
N ASN A 65 24.50 -15.39 -7.15
CA ASN A 65 24.77 -16.46 -8.12
C ASN A 65 25.18 -17.79 -7.44
N GLU A 66 24.57 -18.09 -6.30
CA GLU A 66 24.77 -19.35 -5.57
C GLU A 66 23.82 -20.42 -6.11
N GLY A 67 24.36 -21.59 -6.47
CA GLY A 67 23.56 -22.73 -6.93
C GLY A 67 22.99 -22.57 -8.34
N ASP A 68 21.95 -23.37 -8.64
CA ASP A 68 21.24 -23.31 -9.91
C ASP A 68 20.12 -22.26 -9.85
N PHE A 69 20.28 -21.19 -10.64
CA PHE A 69 19.30 -20.11 -10.74
C PHE A 69 17.89 -20.63 -11.07
N LEU A 70 17.77 -21.60 -11.98
CA LEU A 70 16.47 -22.12 -12.39
C LEU A 70 15.79 -22.86 -11.22
N ALA A 71 16.56 -23.65 -10.47
CA ALA A 71 16.06 -24.35 -9.29
C ALA A 71 15.60 -23.36 -8.20
N HIS A 72 16.36 -22.30 -7.94
CA HIS A 72 15.96 -21.26 -6.97
C HIS A 72 14.70 -20.51 -7.42
N SER A 73 14.58 -20.19 -8.70
CA SER A 73 13.40 -19.54 -9.27
C SER A 73 12.15 -20.42 -9.12
N GLN A 74 12.25 -21.71 -9.44
CA GLN A 74 11.13 -22.66 -9.31
C GLN A 74 10.71 -22.84 -7.85
N ALA A 75 11.67 -22.98 -6.94
CA ALA A 75 11.37 -23.10 -5.51
C ALA A 75 10.68 -21.83 -4.98
N GLN A 76 11.12 -20.64 -5.41
CA GLN A 76 10.47 -19.38 -5.04
C GLN A 76 9.00 -19.32 -5.50
N GLU A 77 8.72 -19.72 -6.74
CA GLU A 77 7.36 -19.77 -7.28
C GLU A 77 6.46 -20.70 -6.45
N GLN A 78 6.94 -21.91 -6.15
CA GLN A 78 6.20 -22.88 -5.32
C GLN A 78 5.92 -22.35 -3.91
N LEU A 79 6.89 -21.69 -3.28
CA LEU A 79 6.72 -21.10 -1.95
C LEU A 79 5.72 -19.93 -1.97
N MET A 80 5.71 -19.14 -3.05
CA MET A 80 4.73 -18.07 -3.25
C MET A 80 3.33 -18.64 -3.41
N ASP A 81 3.16 -19.72 -4.19
CA ASP A 81 1.89 -20.40 -4.35
C ASP A 81 1.40 -21.02 -3.04
N GLU A 82 2.29 -21.67 -2.28
CA GLU A 82 1.95 -22.21 -0.95
C GLU A 82 1.49 -21.09 0.00
N MET A 83 2.20 -19.95 0.00
CA MET A 83 1.83 -18.80 0.82
C MET A 83 0.47 -18.23 0.41
N ASN A 84 0.22 -18.10 -0.89
CA ASN A 84 -1.05 -17.60 -1.42
C ASN A 84 -2.23 -18.56 -1.16
N ALA A 85 -1.96 -19.85 -1.01
CA ALA A 85 -2.96 -20.86 -0.64
C ALA A 85 -3.33 -20.83 0.85
N LEU A 86 -2.58 -20.11 1.70
CA LEU A 86 -2.91 -20.02 3.13
C LEU A 86 -4.22 -19.24 3.34
N PRO A 87 -5.17 -19.75 4.15
CA PRO A 87 -6.43 -19.05 4.42
C PRO A 87 -6.23 -17.64 4.99
N VAL A 88 -5.20 -17.44 5.82
CA VAL A 88 -4.88 -16.11 6.38
C VAL A 88 -4.44 -15.11 5.30
N MET A 89 -3.74 -15.58 4.27
CA MET A 89 -3.33 -14.76 3.14
C MET A 89 -4.51 -14.46 2.21
N GLN A 90 -5.40 -15.43 1.99
CA GLN A 90 -6.63 -15.21 1.22
C GLN A 90 -7.53 -14.17 1.89
N ALA A 91 -7.72 -14.29 3.21
CA ALA A 91 -8.47 -13.32 4.00
C ALA A 91 -7.84 -11.92 3.92
N TYR A 92 -6.52 -11.83 4.06
CA TYR A 92 -5.79 -10.56 3.88
C TYR A 92 -5.99 -9.96 2.48
N ARG A 93 -5.82 -10.75 1.41
CA ARG A 93 -5.99 -10.28 0.02
C ARG A 93 -7.41 -9.81 -0.27
N GLN A 94 -8.42 -10.48 0.29
CA GLN A 94 -9.80 -10.04 0.16
C GLN A 94 -10.00 -8.66 0.79
N ARG A 95 -9.54 -8.46 2.05
CA ARG A 95 -9.68 -7.17 2.72
C ARG A 95 -8.82 -6.08 2.10
N GLU A 96 -7.66 -6.44 1.55
CA GLU A 96 -6.81 -5.53 0.77
C GLU A 96 -7.56 -5.01 -0.47
N ALA A 97 -8.25 -5.88 -1.21
CA ALA A 97 -9.05 -5.46 -2.36
C ALA A 97 -10.19 -4.51 -1.96
N GLU A 98 -10.88 -4.79 -0.84
CA GLU A 98 -11.95 -3.94 -0.31
C GLU A 98 -11.45 -2.54 0.08
N VAL A 99 -10.32 -2.44 0.79
CA VAL A 99 -9.76 -1.14 1.17
C VAL A 99 -9.20 -0.37 -0.03
N ILE A 100 -8.59 -1.06 -1.01
CA ILE A 100 -8.14 -0.42 -2.26
C ILE A 100 -9.33 0.18 -3.00
N HIS A 101 -10.46 -0.53 -3.05
CA HIS A 101 -11.68 -0.03 -3.67
C HIS A 101 -12.21 1.23 -2.98
N LEU A 102 -12.33 1.20 -1.64
CA LEU A 102 -12.73 2.37 -0.85
C LEU A 102 -11.83 3.59 -1.13
N LEU A 103 -10.51 3.39 -1.15
CA LEU A 103 -9.57 4.48 -1.40
C LEU A 103 -9.64 5.00 -2.84
N ALA A 104 -9.95 4.13 -3.81
CA ALA A 104 -10.16 4.54 -5.19
C ALA A 104 -11.44 5.39 -5.36
N GLU A 105 -12.51 5.07 -4.62
CA GLU A 105 -13.73 5.90 -4.62
C GLU A 105 -13.47 7.30 -4.04
N VAL A 106 -12.69 7.39 -2.95
CA VAL A 106 -12.28 8.68 -2.38
C VAL A 106 -11.45 9.49 -3.37
N ASP A 107 -10.46 8.86 -4.02
CA ASP A 107 -9.63 9.51 -5.04
C ASP A 107 -10.48 10.02 -6.21
N ALA A 108 -11.49 9.26 -6.65
CA ALA A 108 -12.40 9.66 -7.71
C ALA A 108 -13.22 10.90 -7.34
N VAL A 109 -13.77 10.94 -6.12
CA VAL A 109 -14.54 12.10 -5.62
C VAL A 109 -13.67 13.35 -5.56
N ILE A 110 -12.46 13.26 -5.00
CA ILE A 110 -11.54 14.40 -4.91
C ILE A 110 -11.09 14.83 -6.31
N SER A 111 -10.77 13.88 -7.19
CA SER A 111 -10.35 14.17 -8.56
C SER A 111 -11.44 14.87 -9.37
N GLN A 112 -12.70 14.45 -9.20
CA GLN A 112 -13.84 15.09 -9.85
C GLN A 112 -14.01 16.54 -9.37
N ALA A 113 -13.91 16.79 -8.06
CA ALA A 113 -14.00 18.13 -7.49
C ALA A 113 -12.85 19.04 -7.92
N ALA A 114 -11.63 18.50 -8.02
CA ALA A 114 -10.44 19.25 -8.43
C ALA A 114 -10.32 19.45 -9.95
N GLY A 115 -11.09 18.71 -10.76
CA GLY A 115 -10.97 18.70 -12.23
C GLY A 115 -9.68 18.08 -12.75
N VAL A 116 -8.89 17.42 -11.89
CA VAL A 116 -7.62 16.77 -12.22
C VAL A 116 -7.45 15.49 -11.42
N ALA A 117 -6.67 14.52 -11.94
CA ALA A 117 -6.41 13.26 -11.24
C ALA A 117 -5.59 13.49 -9.95
N PHE A 118 -6.23 13.40 -8.79
CA PHE A 118 -5.66 13.77 -7.50
C PHE A 118 -4.45 12.89 -7.13
N ALA A 119 -4.61 11.56 -7.02
CA ALA A 119 -3.51 10.66 -6.64
C ALA A 119 -2.31 10.74 -7.59
N ARG A 120 -2.56 10.91 -8.90
CA ARG A 120 -1.48 11.05 -9.90
C ARG A 120 -0.68 12.33 -9.70
N ASN A 121 -1.32 13.43 -9.32
CA ASN A 121 -0.67 14.70 -9.08
C ASN A 121 0.00 14.76 -7.71
N ALA A 122 -0.60 14.16 -6.66
CA ALA A 122 0.00 14.05 -5.34
C ALA A 122 1.35 13.32 -5.36
N ARG A 123 1.50 12.28 -6.21
CA ARG A 123 2.75 11.54 -6.40
C ARG A 123 3.90 12.37 -7.00
N ARG A 124 3.61 13.46 -7.70
CA ARG A 124 4.65 14.30 -8.33
C ARG A 124 5.25 15.33 -7.38
N SER A 125 4.57 15.60 -6.26
CA SER A 125 4.93 16.65 -5.31
C SER A 125 5.57 16.09 -4.02
N GLY A 126 5.62 14.76 -3.85
CA GLY A 126 6.23 14.10 -2.70
C GLY A 126 7.62 13.55 -3.04
N CYS A 127 8.65 14.09 -2.38
CA CYS A 127 10.06 13.70 -2.35
C CYS A 127 11.00 14.32 -3.42
N ALA A 128 11.35 15.59 -3.17
CA ALA A 128 12.70 16.12 -3.41
C ALA A 128 13.40 16.33 -2.05
N CYS A 129 13.66 15.25 -1.31
CA CYS A 129 14.59 15.24 -0.17
C CYS A 129 15.29 13.87 -0.18
N GLY A 130 16.54 13.83 -0.64
CA GLY A 130 17.34 12.62 -0.62
C GLY A 130 18.44 12.54 -1.69
N HIS A 131 19.27 13.59 -1.83
CA HIS A 131 20.72 13.50 -2.07
C HIS A 131 21.37 14.81 -1.62
#